data_AF-A0A0B4GAD0-F1
#
_entry.id   AF-A0A0B4GAD0-F1
#
_cell.length_a   1.000
_cell.length_b   1.000
_cell.length_c   1.000
_cell.angle_alpha   90.00
_cell.angle_beta   90.00
_cell.angle_gamma   90.00
#
_symmetry.space_group_name_H-M   'P 1'
#
loop_
_entity.id
_entity.type
_entity.pdbx_description
1 polymer ?
#
loop_
_entity_poly.entity_id
_entity_poly.type
_entity_poly.pdbx_seq_one_letter_code
_entity_poly.pdbx_strand_id
1 'polypeptide(L)'
;MFGQAALAYVSFAAVVAGLPAYTNHGHVHGHHKRGTIIDRYTSYTGDGSTGAGWPSLDAWASWEDLWNVNVKLMKKTCGWNGWGADNSGDEIDAIESAIQKLADQTEVDDRFILAVMMQESKGCVRAPTTSNGVTNPGLMQSHNGKGTCADTTPCPASQITQMISDGVAGTSSGDGLEQLLEEARGVTGQNGTRSFYAAARLYNSGRIDYNNLDKAMGSTACYVSDIANRLTGWTLADNSCEI
;
A
#
# COMPACT_ATOMS: atom_id res chain seq x y z
N MET A 1 -68.95 33.07 25.09
CA MET A 1 -67.95 34.12 24.83
C MET A 1 -66.58 33.50 25.04
N PHE A 2 -65.85 33.41 23.92
CA PHE A 2 -64.45 33.02 23.67
C PHE A 2 -63.59 32.49 24.83
N GLY A 3 -63.32 31.18 24.79
CA GLY A 3 -62.17 30.58 25.47
C GLY A 3 -60.92 30.76 24.59
N GLN A 4 -59.91 31.46 25.11
CA GLN A 4 -58.63 31.64 24.45
C GLN A 4 -57.82 30.34 24.51
N ALA A 5 -57.65 29.70 23.36
CA ALA A 5 -56.64 28.66 23.17
C ALA A 5 -55.28 29.34 22.96
N ALA A 6 -54.36 29.14 23.90
CA ALA A 6 -52.97 29.57 23.75
C ALA A 6 -52.27 28.66 22.72
N LEU A 7 -51.97 29.19 21.54
CA LEU A 7 -51.05 28.56 20.59
C LEU A 7 -49.61 28.70 21.13
N ALA A 8 -49.04 27.60 21.61
CA ALA A 8 -47.61 27.51 21.86
C ALA A 8 -46.88 27.38 20.51
N TYR A 9 -46.25 28.46 20.07
CA TYR A 9 -45.37 28.48 18.91
C TYR A 9 -44.02 27.87 19.31
N VAL A 10 -43.77 26.61 18.93
CA VAL A 10 -42.45 26.00 19.10
C VAL A 10 -41.64 26.29 17.85
N SER A 11 -40.67 27.19 17.97
CA SER A 11 -39.70 27.48 16.90
C SER A 11 -38.67 26.37 16.86
N PHE A 12 -38.64 25.60 15.78
CA PHE A 12 -37.51 24.70 15.49
C PHE A 12 -36.32 25.56 15.09
N ALA A 13 -35.38 25.75 16.02
CA ALA A 13 -34.04 26.21 15.68
C ALA A 13 -33.35 25.11 14.87
N ALA A 14 -33.11 25.37 13.58
CA ALA A 14 -32.25 24.53 12.76
C ALA A 14 -30.83 24.60 13.35
N VAL A 15 -30.42 23.54 14.05
CA VAL A 15 -29.02 23.34 14.41
C VAL A 15 -28.30 23.03 13.11
N VAL A 16 -27.62 24.03 12.55
CA VAL A 16 -26.60 23.81 11.54
C VAL A 16 -25.49 23.04 12.24
N ALA A 17 -25.46 21.72 12.04
CA ALA A 17 -24.30 20.93 12.37
C ALA A 17 -23.15 21.47 11.52
N GLY A 18 -22.24 22.23 12.15
CA GLY A 18 -20.98 22.60 11.55
C GLY A 18 -20.28 21.31 11.13
N LEU A 19 -19.92 21.22 9.85
CA LEU A 19 -18.98 20.23 9.35
C LEU A 19 -17.77 20.21 10.30
N PRO A 20 -17.28 19.05 10.76
CA PRO A 20 -16.02 19.03 11.49
C PRO A 20 -14.96 19.60 10.55
N ALA A 21 -14.43 20.78 10.91
CA ALA A 21 -13.20 21.26 10.35
C ALA A 21 -12.17 20.15 10.54
N TYR A 22 -11.50 19.75 9.46
CA TYR A 22 -10.34 18.88 9.49
C TYR A 22 -9.36 19.41 10.55
N THR A 23 -9.37 18.81 11.73
CA THR A 23 -8.35 19.06 12.73
C THR A 23 -7.13 18.29 12.24
N ASN A 24 -6.13 19.03 11.75
CA ASN A 24 -4.77 18.51 11.61
C ASN A 24 -4.37 17.88 12.95
N HIS A 25 -4.47 16.56 13.06
CA HIS A 25 -3.76 15.83 14.09
C HIS A 25 -2.29 15.85 13.69
N GLY A 26 -1.61 16.90 14.15
CA GLY A 26 -0.16 16.93 14.20
C GLY A 26 0.29 15.76 15.06
N HIS A 27 0.63 14.67 14.41
CA HIS A 27 1.27 13.53 15.04
C HIS A 27 2.65 14.00 15.48
N VAL A 28 2.86 14.11 16.79
CA VAL A 28 4.17 14.44 17.37
C VAL A 28 5.06 13.23 17.18
N HIS A 29 5.66 13.12 15.99
CA HIS A 29 6.77 12.20 15.77
C HIS A 29 8.02 12.83 16.37
N GLY A 30 8.52 12.21 17.44
CA GLY A 30 9.87 12.49 17.90
C GLY A 30 10.84 12.30 16.73
N HIS A 31 11.53 13.38 16.35
CA HIS A 31 12.65 13.35 15.42
C HIS A 31 13.78 12.49 16.01
N HIS A 32 13.67 11.17 15.89
CA HIS A 32 14.87 10.38 15.70
C HIS A 32 15.40 10.76 14.32
N LYS A 33 16.53 11.46 14.30
CA LYS A 33 17.34 11.65 13.09
C LYS A 33 17.77 10.25 12.61
N ARG A 34 16.88 9.56 11.89
CA ARG A 34 17.27 8.45 11.03
C ARG A 34 18.14 9.06 9.94
N GLY A 35 19.27 8.43 9.64
CA GLY A 35 20.17 8.90 8.60
C GLY A 35 19.44 9.08 7.27
N THR A 36 19.96 9.94 6.41
CA THR A 36 19.47 10.13 5.03
C THR A 36 19.14 8.78 4.38
N ILE A 37 17.94 8.61 3.80
CA ILE A 37 17.64 7.45 2.96
C ILE A 37 18.73 7.35 1.88
N ILE A 38 19.33 6.17 1.77
CA ILE A 38 20.31 5.86 0.73
C ILE A 38 19.60 4.99 -0.30
N ASP A 39 19.54 5.44 -1.55
CA ASP A 39 19.08 4.60 -2.65
C ASP A 39 20.14 3.54 -2.95
N ARG A 40 19.94 2.33 -2.42
CA ARG A 40 20.87 1.20 -2.55
C ARG A 40 20.09 -0.11 -2.52
N TYR A 41 20.54 -1.06 -3.33
CA TYR A 41 20.06 -2.44 -3.27
C TYR A 41 20.97 -3.33 -2.41
N THR A 42 20.37 -4.21 -1.62
CA THR A 42 21.02 -5.28 -0.85
C THR A 42 20.31 -6.59 -1.21
N SER A 43 21.03 -7.58 -1.74
CA SER A 43 20.40 -8.88 -2.01
C SER A 43 20.13 -9.61 -0.70
N TYR A 44 18.85 -9.91 -0.43
CA TYR A 44 18.43 -10.68 0.73
C TYR A 44 17.99 -12.08 0.32
N THR A 45 18.45 -13.08 1.04
CA THR A 45 18.12 -14.50 0.81
C THR A 45 17.69 -15.19 2.10
N GLY A 46 16.96 -16.31 1.99
CA GLY A 46 16.57 -17.12 3.14
C GLY A 46 15.18 -16.82 3.70
N ASP A 47 15.01 -16.87 5.02
CA ASP A 47 13.69 -17.03 5.66
C ASP A 47 12.98 -15.72 6.06
N GLY A 48 13.56 -14.57 5.71
CA GLY A 48 13.03 -13.26 6.10
C GLY A 48 13.38 -12.82 7.53
N SER A 49 14.11 -13.63 8.31
CA SER A 49 14.45 -13.27 9.68
C SER A 49 15.63 -12.27 9.73
N THR A 50 15.66 -11.47 10.80
CA THR A 50 16.83 -10.62 11.09
C THR A 50 18.09 -11.43 11.32
N GLY A 51 17.97 -12.67 11.80
CA GLY A 51 19.08 -13.62 11.92
C GLY A 51 19.68 -14.04 10.57
N ALA A 52 18.87 -14.02 9.50
CA ALA A 52 19.30 -14.20 8.12
C ALA A 52 19.77 -12.88 7.45
N GLY A 53 19.88 -11.78 8.20
CA GLY A 53 20.36 -10.49 7.71
C GLY A 53 19.29 -9.57 7.13
N TRP A 54 18.01 -9.95 7.21
CA TRP A 54 16.90 -9.12 6.72
C TRP A 54 16.66 -7.90 7.62
N PRO A 55 16.15 -6.78 7.07
CA PRO A 55 15.93 -5.57 7.88
C PRO A 55 14.85 -5.81 8.94
N SER A 56 15.11 -5.33 10.16
CA SER A 56 14.12 -5.24 11.23
C SER A 56 13.16 -4.07 10.99
N LEU A 57 12.10 -3.98 11.80
CA LEU A 57 11.09 -2.92 11.68
C LEU A 57 11.71 -1.52 11.91
N ASP A 58 12.68 -1.43 12.82
CA ASP A 58 13.42 -0.20 13.13
C ASP A 58 14.36 0.22 12.00
N ALA A 59 14.79 -0.72 11.15
CA ALA A 59 15.60 -0.44 9.98
C ALA A 59 14.77 0.10 8.81
N TRP A 60 13.45 -0.07 8.84
CA TRP A 60 12.58 0.52 7.83
C TRP A 60 12.59 2.04 7.93
N ALA A 61 12.60 2.70 6.79
CA ALA A 61 12.47 4.15 6.74
C ALA A 61 11.10 4.61 7.28
N SER A 62 10.98 5.91 7.57
CA SER A 62 9.71 6.50 7.98
C SER A 62 8.73 6.55 6.79
N TRP A 63 7.43 6.67 7.08
CA TRP A 63 6.42 6.91 6.04
C TRP A 63 6.80 8.12 5.18
N GLU A 64 7.11 9.25 5.81
CA GLU A 64 7.45 10.50 5.12
C GLU A 64 8.63 10.33 4.16
N ASP A 65 9.71 9.66 4.61
CA ASP A 65 10.87 9.47 3.76
C ASP A 65 10.55 8.54 2.59
N LEU A 66 9.84 7.42 2.83
CA LEU A 66 9.43 6.49 1.78
C LEU A 66 8.48 7.13 0.77
N TRP A 67 7.49 7.89 1.24
CA TRP A 67 6.55 8.59 0.38
C TRP A 67 7.28 9.61 -0.50
N ASN A 68 8.12 10.45 0.11
CA ASN A 68 8.84 11.51 -0.60
C ASN A 68 9.78 10.98 -1.70
N VAL A 69 10.43 9.83 -1.49
CA VAL A 69 11.25 9.22 -2.56
C VAL A 69 10.38 8.61 -3.65
N ASN A 70 9.29 7.93 -3.31
CA ASN A 70 8.43 7.23 -4.28
C ASN A 70 7.53 8.17 -5.10
N VAL A 71 7.08 9.31 -4.56
CA VAL A 71 6.32 10.33 -5.30
C VAL A 71 7.06 10.79 -6.56
N LYS A 72 8.39 10.87 -6.51
CA LYS A 72 9.21 11.25 -7.67
C LYS A 72 9.08 10.25 -8.82
N LEU A 73 8.97 8.95 -8.51
CA LEU A 73 8.74 7.88 -9.49
C LEU A 73 7.30 7.88 -9.99
N MET A 74 6.33 8.01 -9.09
CA MET A 74 4.89 8.01 -9.45
C MET A 74 4.52 9.11 -10.45
N LYS A 75 5.22 10.25 -10.41
CA LYS A 75 5.06 11.36 -11.38
C LYS A 75 5.54 11.05 -12.80
N LYS A 76 6.21 9.91 -13.02
CA LYS A 76 6.89 9.59 -14.29
C LYS A 76 6.69 8.16 -14.78
N THR A 77 6.29 7.25 -13.90
CA THR A 77 6.37 5.83 -14.21
C THR A 77 5.37 5.38 -15.28
N CYS A 78 4.22 6.06 -15.44
CA CYS A 78 3.29 5.70 -16.50
C CYS A 78 3.89 6.00 -17.87
N GLY A 79 4.48 7.19 -18.03
CA GLY A 79 5.19 7.57 -19.24
C GLY A 79 6.41 6.69 -19.51
N TRP A 80 7.22 6.41 -18.49
CA TRP A 80 8.41 5.54 -18.62
C TRP A 80 8.07 4.14 -19.09
N ASN A 81 6.94 3.57 -18.64
CA ASN A 81 6.49 2.24 -19.05
C ASN A 81 5.62 2.26 -20.33
N GLY A 82 5.28 3.43 -20.86
CA GLY A 82 4.38 3.56 -22.02
C GLY A 82 2.93 3.16 -21.72
N TRP A 83 2.49 3.24 -20.46
CA TRP A 83 1.15 2.83 -20.03
C TRP A 83 0.10 3.96 -20.10
N GLY A 84 0.51 5.16 -20.48
CA GLY A 84 -0.40 6.30 -20.65
C GLY A 84 0.15 7.58 -20.03
N ALA A 85 -0.74 8.51 -19.73
CA ALA A 85 -0.37 9.77 -19.09
C ALA A 85 0.22 9.54 -17.70
N ASP A 86 1.24 10.32 -17.35
CA ASP A 86 1.78 10.37 -15.98
C ASP A 86 0.71 10.76 -14.97
N ASN A 87 0.85 10.28 -13.73
CA ASN A 87 -0.06 10.62 -12.65
C ASN A 87 -0.09 12.13 -12.40
N SER A 88 -1.29 12.69 -12.26
CA SER A 88 -1.48 14.06 -11.80
C SER A 88 -1.16 14.20 -10.30
N GLY A 89 -1.08 15.44 -9.80
CA GLY A 89 -0.96 15.70 -8.36
C GLY A 89 -2.14 15.09 -7.58
N ASP A 90 -3.37 15.39 -8.02
CA ASP A 90 -4.60 14.88 -7.40
C ASP A 90 -4.66 13.34 -7.35
N GLU A 91 -4.13 12.65 -8.36
CA GLU A 91 -4.07 11.19 -8.37
C GLU A 91 -3.04 10.65 -7.37
N ILE A 92 -1.90 11.32 -7.22
CA ILE A 92 -0.90 10.97 -6.20
C ILE A 92 -1.45 11.21 -4.79
N ASP A 93 -2.13 12.34 -4.57
CA ASP A 93 -2.77 12.65 -3.29
C ASP A 93 -3.89 11.63 -2.96
N ALA A 94 -4.62 11.16 -3.98
CA ALA A 94 -5.60 10.10 -3.83
C ALA A 94 -4.97 8.74 -3.50
N ILE A 95 -3.77 8.43 -4.03
CA ILE A 95 -3.01 7.24 -3.65
C ILE A 95 -2.62 7.33 -2.17
N GLU A 96 -2.05 8.45 -1.72
CA GLU A 96 -1.67 8.66 -0.31
C GLU A 96 -2.86 8.44 0.62
N SER A 97 -3.96 9.12 0.31
CA SER A 97 -5.19 9.07 1.08
C SER A 97 -5.77 7.65 1.14
N ALA A 98 -5.70 6.91 0.03
CA ALA A 98 -6.17 5.53 -0.02
C ALA A 98 -5.28 4.60 0.83
N ILE A 99 -3.96 4.73 0.75
CA ILE A 99 -3.04 3.92 1.57
C ILE A 99 -3.28 4.17 3.05
N GLN A 100 -3.30 5.44 3.49
CA GLN A 100 -3.52 5.80 4.89
C GLN A 100 -4.87 5.28 5.39
N LYS A 101 -5.93 5.47 4.61
CA LYS A 101 -7.26 4.95 4.94
C LYS A 101 -7.26 3.43 5.12
N LEU A 102 -6.63 2.68 4.21
CA LEU A 102 -6.65 1.22 4.27
C LEU A 102 -5.74 0.71 5.39
N ALA A 103 -4.60 1.36 5.64
CA ALA A 103 -3.75 1.06 6.79
C ALA A 103 -4.53 1.18 8.11
N ASP A 104 -5.31 2.25 8.29
CA ASP A 104 -6.16 2.45 9.46
C ASP A 104 -7.28 1.39 9.57
N GLN A 105 -7.86 0.98 8.44
CA GLN A 105 -8.99 0.05 8.41
C GLN A 105 -8.59 -1.40 8.65
N THR A 106 -7.41 -1.81 8.18
CA THR A 106 -6.98 -3.23 8.19
C THR A 106 -5.79 -3.49 9.12
N GLU A 107 -5.28 -2.45 9.81
CA GLU A 107 -4.09 -2.51 10.67
C GLU A 107 -2.83 -3.03 9.95
N VAL A 108 -2.77 -2.89 8.62
CA VAL A 108 -1.59 -3.20 7.82
C VAL A 108 -0.71 -1.95 7.77
N ASP A 109 0.58 -2.10 8.07
CA ASP A 109 1.55 -0.99 8.07
C ASP A 109 1.56 -0.28 6.70
N ASP A 110 1.33 1.04 6.70
CA ASP A 110 1.23 1.88 5.51
C ASP A 110 2.49 1.80 4.62
N ARG A 111 3.68 1.71 5.24
CA ARG A 111 4.96 1.54 4.54
C ARG A 111 5.00 0.23 3.76
N PHE A 112 4.40 -0.84 4.32
CA PHE A 112 4.31 -2.13 3.64
C PHE A 112 3.33 -2.10 2.46
N ILE A 113 2.17 -1.44 2.63
CA ILE A 113 1.22 -1.22 1.53
C ILE A 113 1.90 -0.46 0.38
N LEU A 114 2.61 0.64 0.70
CA LEU A 114 3.37 1.41 -0.27
C LEU A 114 4.43 0.56 -0.98
N ALA A 115 5.21 -0.23 -0.24
CA ALA A 115 6.25 -1.08 -0.81
C ALA A 115 5.68 -2.11 -1.80
N VAL A 116 4.57 -2.76 -1.45
CA VAL A 116 3.87 -3.72 -2.34
C VAL A 116 3.32 -3.02 -3.57
N MET A 117 2.59 -1.91 -3.41
CA MET A 117 2.06 -1.14 -4.56
C MET A 117 3.19 -0.70 -5.51
N MET A 118 4.29 -0.19 -4.94
CA MET A 118 5.45 0.21 -5.72
C MET A 118 6.17 -0.98 -6.36
N GLN A 119 6.04 -2.20 -5.83
CA GLN A 119 6.56 -3.39 -6.47
C GLN A 119 5.71 -3.81 -7.67
N GLU A 120 4.39 -3.76 -7.52
CA GLU A 120 3.44 -4.22 -8.54
C GLU A 120 3.33 -3.29 -9.75
N SER A 121 3.25 -1.97 -9.52
CA SER A 121 2.96 -1.00 -10.60
C SER A 121 3.93 0.18 -10.67
N LYS A 122 4.90 0.25 -9.75
CA LYS A 122 5.66 1.47 -9.46
C LYS A 122 4.76 2.70 -9.20
N GLY A 123 3.51 2.47 -8.79
CA GLY A 123 2.51 3.48 -8.52
C GLY A 123 1.86 4.12 -9.76
N CYS A 124 1.95 3.52 -10.95
CA CYS A 124 1.19 4.02 -12.09
C CYS A 124 -0.29 3.63 -12.00
N VAL A 125 -1.21 4.61 -11.96
CA VAL A 125 -2.66 4.30 -11.89
C VAL A 125 -3.19 3.65 -13.18
N ARG A 126 -2.45 3.77 -14.29
CA ARG A 126 -2.74 3.13 -15.58
C ARG A 126 -1.99 1.82 -15.80
N ALA A 127 -1.45 1.21 -14.74
CA ALA A 127 -0.82 -0.10 -14.87
C ALA A 127 -1.76 -1.08 -15.61
N PRO A 128 -1.27 -1.78 -16.65
CA PRO A 128 -2.10 -2.66 -17.44
C PRO A 128 -2.57 -3.82 -16.58
N THR A 129 -3.71 -4.37 -16.95
CA THR A 129 -4.22 -5.60 -16.35
C THR A 129 -3.43 -6.78 -16.88
N THR A 130 -2.82 -7.57 -16.00
CA THR A 130 -2.19 -8.84 -16.39
C THR A 130 -3.24 -9.95 -16.41
N SER A 131 -3.12 -10.90 -17.35
CA SER A 131 -4.08 -12.01 -17.49
C SER A 131 -3.39 -13.30 -17.94
N ASN A 132 -3.26 -14.25 -17.01
CA ASN A 132 -2.70 -15.59 -17.25
C ASN A 132 -3.58 -16.67 -16.58
N GLY A 133 -4.89 -16.64 -16.88
CA GLY A 133 -5.90 -17.50 -16.24
C GLY A 133 -6.60 -16.86 -15.03
N VAL A 134 -6.02 -15.79 -14.48
CA VAL A 134 -6.60 -14.87 -13.51
C VAL A 134 -6.32 -13.46 -14.00
N THR A 135 -7.24 -12.53 -13.76
CA THR A 135 -7.11 -11.13 -14.15
C THR A 135 -6.65 -10.29 -12.96
N ASN A 136 -5.54 -9.56 -13.11
CA ASN A 136 -4.89 -8.83 -12.02
C ASN A 136 -4.74 -7.35 -12.40
N PRO A 137 -5.74 -6.48 -12.10
CA PRO A 137 -5.71 -5.10 -12.53
C PRO A 137 -5.11 -4.13 -11.50
N GLY A 138 -4.81 -2.92 -11.98
CA GLY A 138 -4.64 -1.74 -11.14
C GLY A 138 -3.31 -1.63 -10.39
N LEU A 139 -3.26 -0.70 -9.45
CA LEU A 139 -2.05 -0.28 -8.71
C LEU A 139 -1.35 -1.42 -7.95
N MET A 140 -2.13 -2.40 -7.46
CA MET A 140 -1.61 -3.53 -6.69
C MET A 140 -1.72 -4.85 -7.45
N GLN A 141 -2.12 -4.84 -8.73
CA GLN A 141 -2.27 -6.07 -9.55
C GLN A 141 -3.09 -7.16 -8.82
N SER A 142 -4.17 -6.76 -8.17
CA SER A 142 -4.88 -7.60 -7.20
C SER A 142 -5.64 -8.75 -7.86
N HIS A 143 -5.64 -9.93 -7.21
CA HIS A 143 -6.28 -11.15 -7.74
C HIS A 143 -7.78 -10.96 -8.03
N ASN A 144 -8.16 -10.94 -9.31
CA ASN A 144 -9.52 -10.63 -9.79
C ASN A 144 -10.08 -9.32 -9.18
N GLY A 145 -9.23 -8.31 -9.08
CA GLY A 145 -9.60 -6.96 -8.65
C GLY A 145 -10.65 -6.32 -9.55
N LYS A 146 -11.34 -5.33 -8.99
CA LYS A 146 -12.35 -4.51 -9.68
C LYS A 146 -11.83 -3.13 -10.04
N GLY A 147 -10.90 -2.60 -9.25
CA GLY A 147 -10.29 -1.29 -9.47
C GLY A 147 -9.37 -1.31 -10.69
N THR A 148 -9.56 -0.37 -11.61
CA THR A 148 -8.62 -0.14 -12.72
C THR A 148 -8.78 1.25 -13.33
N CYS A 149 -7.66 1.79 -13.80
CA CYS A 149 -7.63 2.98 -14.66
C CYS A 149 -6.74 2.78 -15.89
N ALA A 150 -6.50 1.53 -16.32
CA ALA A 150 -5.62 1.22 -17.46
C ALA A 150 -5.93 2.10 -18.70
N ASP A 151 -7.22 2.30 -19.00
CA ASP A 151 -7.68 3.11 -20.14
C ASP A 151 -8.38 4.42 -19.72
N THR A 152 -8.19 4.87 -18.47
CA THR A 152 -8.94 6.01 -17.89
C THR A 152 -8.01 7.15 -17.50
N THR A 153 -8.28 8.36 -18.02
CA THR A 153 -7.53 9.59 -17.68
C THR A 153 -8.47 10.81 -17.62
N PRO A 154 -8.50 11.58 -16.51
CA PRO A 154 -7.87 11.27 -15.23
C PRO A 154 -8.51 10.05 -14.56
N CYS A 155 -7.74 9.35 -13.73
CA CYS A 155 -8.18 8.24 -12.91
C CYS A 155 -9.00 8.78 -11.72
N PRO A 156 -10.28 8.39 -11.56
CA PRO A 156 -11.09 8.84 -10.43
C PRO A 156 -10.51 8.37 -9.09
N ALA A 157 -10.54 9.23 -8.07
CA ALA A 157 -10.08 8.88 -6.72
C ALA A 157 -10.78 7.64 -6.13
N SER A 158 -12.03 7.38 -6.51
CA SER A 158 -12.77 6.16 -6.13
C SER A 158 -12.18 4.90 -6.75
N GLN A 159 -11.70 4.96 -8.00
CA GLN A 159 -10.99 3.84 -8.64
C GLN A 159 -9.61 3.62 -8.00
N ILE A 160 -8.90 4.70 -7.65
CA ILE A 160 -7.63 4.60 -6.92
C ILE A 160 -7.84 3.92 -5.57
N THR A 161 -8.84 4.36 -4.81
CA THR A 161 -9.21 3.72 -3.54
C THR A 161 -9.59 2.26 -3.74
N GLN A 162 -10.35 1.93 -4.79
CA GLN A 162 -10.71 0.53 -5.09
C GLN A 162 -9.47 -0.32 -5.41
N MET A 163 -8.53 0.19 -6.21
CA MET A 163 -7.29 -0.54 -6.55
C MET A 163 -6.45 -0.87 -5.32
N ILE A 164 -6.32 0.07 -4.37
CA ILE A 164 -5.62 -0.18 -3.10
C ILE A 164 -6.43 -1.11 -2.20
N SER A 165 -7.74 -0.88 -2.09
CA SER A 165 -8.65 -1.72 -1.30
C SER A 165 -8.60 -3.18 -1.75
N ASP A 166 -8.64 -3.45 -3.05
CA ASP A 166 -8.60 -4.82 -3.59
C ASP A 166 -7.28 -5.53 -3.23
N GLY A 167 -6.17 -4.80 -3.13
CA GLY A 167 -4.88 -5.37 -2.77
C GLY A 167 -4.67 -5.53 -1.27
N VAL A 168 -5.20 -4.61 -0.46
CA VAL A 168 -5.01 -4.60 1.00
C VAL A 168 -6.05 -5.46 1.71
N ALA A 169 -7.34 -5.21 1.45
CA ALA A 169 -8.45 -5.93 2.09
C ALA A 169 -8.86 -7.20 1.33
N GLY A 170 -8.32 -7.41 0.12
CA GLY A 170 -8.61 -8.55 -0.73
C GLY A 170 -9.85 -8.38 -1.60
N THR A 171 -10.21 -9.45 -2.30
CA THR A 171 -11.35 -9.50 -3.21
C THR A 171 -12.25 -10.68 -2.86
N SER A 172 -13.38 -10.83 -3.56
CA SER A 172 -14.21 -12.03 -3.43
C SER A 172 -13.53 -13.32 -3.93
N SER A 173 -12.38 -13.19 -4.59
CA SER A 173 -11.67 -14.30 -5.24
C SER A 173 -10.32 -14.61 -4.60
N GLY A 174 -9.86 -13.80 -3.65
CA GLY A 174 -8.57 -14.02 -3.01
C GLY A 174 -8.27 -13.02 -1.91
N ASP A 175 -7.35 -13.43 -1.06
CA ASP A 175 -6.88 -12.68 0.09
C ASP A 175 -6.05 -11.45 -0.31
N GLY A 176 -6.17 -10.39 0.46
CA GLY A 176 -5.31 -9.21 0.40
C GLY A 176 -4.21 -9.26 1.47
N LEU A 177 -3.44 -8.18 1.56
CA LEU A 177 -2.35 -8.07 2.54
C LEU A 177 -2.80 -8.29 3.99
N GLU A 178 -4.02 -7.89 4.35
CA GLU A 178 -4.58 -8.10 5.69
C GLU A 178 -4.59 -9.59 6.06
N GLN A 179 -5.24 -10.41 5.23
CA GLN A 179 -5.42 -11.84 5.51
C GLN A 179 -4.08 -12.58 5.38
N LEU A 180 -3.27 -12.24 4.37
CA LEU A 180 -1.97 -12.88 4.15
C LEU A 180 -0.97 -12.56 5.27
N LEU A 181 -1.03 -11.35 5.83
CA LEU A 181 -0.20 -10.98 6.98
C LEU A 181 -0.62 -11.75 8.22
N GLU A 182 -1.92 -11.92 8.45
CA GLU A 182 -2.41 -12.74 9.56
C GLU A 182 -2.01 -14.21 9.41
N GLU A 183 -2.14 -14.79 8.20
CA GLU A 183 -1.65 -16.14 7.91
C GLU A 183 -0.16 -16.28 8.25
N ALA A 184 0.66 -15.35 7.73
CA ALA A 184 2.09 -15.37 7.95
C ALA A 184 2.44 -15.24 9.45
N ARG A 185 1.76 -14.36 10.20
CA ARG A 185 1.93 -14.21 11.65
C ARG A 185 1.63 -15.50 12.40
N GLY A 186 0.66 -16.29 11.96
CA GLY A 186 0.34 -17.60 12.51
C GLY A 186 1.52 -18.59 12.48
N VAL A 187 2.46 -18.42 11.55
CA VAL A 187 3.64 -19.29 11.38
C VAL A 187 4.92 -18.64 11.92
N THR A 188 5.15 -17.37 11.61
CA THR A 188 6.41 -16.68 11.92
C THR A 188 6.40 -15.96 13.26
N GLY A 189 5.23 -15.87 13.91
CA GLY A 189 4.99 -15.03 15.07
C GLY A 189 4.59 -13.60 14.70
N GLN A 190 3.97 -12.91 15.66
CA GLN A 190 3.49 -11.54 15.49
C GLN A 190 4.58 -10.48 15.66
N ASN A 191 5.69 -10.83 16.31
CA ASN A 191 6.77 -9.89 16.61
C ASN A 191 7.82 -9.88 15.50
N GLY A 192 8.10 -8.70 14.96
CA GLY A 192 9.17 -8.48 13.97
C GLY A 192 8.68 -8.50 12.51
N THR A 193 9.63 -8.45 11.59
CA THR A 193 9.37 -8.20 10.15
C THR A 193 9.23 -9.46 9.32
N ARG A 194 9.53 -10.64 9.87
CA ARG A 194 9.49 -11.91 9.12
C ARG A 194 8.10 -12.20 8.55
N SER A 195 7.04 -11.89 9.29
CA SER A 195 5.65 -12.05 8.83
C SER A 195 5.33 -11.19 7.61
N PHE A 196 5.85 -9.96 7.54
CA PHE A 196 5.65 -9.08 6.39
C PHE A 196 6.35 -9.60 5.13
N TYR A 197 7.57 -10.10 5.26
CA TYR A 197 8.28 -10.71 4.12
C TYR A 197 7.62 -12.00 3.65
N ALA A 198 7.15 -12.83 4.60
CA ALA A 198 6.35 -14.01 4.27
C ALA A 198 5.04 -13.63 3.56
N ALA A 199 4.31 -12.64 4.07
CA ALA A 199 3.09 -12.12 3.44
C ALA A 199 3.36 -11.58 2.03
N ALA A 200 4.50 -10.92 1.80
CA ALA A 200 4.90 -10.48 0.46
C ALA A 200 5.11 -11.65 -0.51
N ARG A 201 5.70 -12.77 -0.06
CA ARG A 201 5.83 -13.98 -0.89
C ARG A 201 4.46 -14.61 -1.20
N LEU A 202 3.60 -14.68 -0.19
CA LEU A 202 2.21 -15.15 -0.36
C LEU A 202 1.45 -14.27 -1.36
N TYR A 203 1.57 -12.94 -1.27
CA TYR A 203 0.92 -12.01 -2.19
C TYR A 203 1.39 -12.24 -3.64
N ASN A 204 2.70 -12.41 -3.83
CA ASN A 204 3.29 -12.57 -5.15
C ASN A 204 2.98 -13.92 -5.81
N SER A 205 2.93 -15.01 -5.03
CA SER A 205 2.94 -16.36 -5.60
C SER A 205 1.81 -17.28 -5.14
N GLY A 206 0.98 -16.81 -4.19
CA GLY A 206 -0.07 -17.59 -3.54
C GLY A 206 0.45 -18.80 -2.74
N ARG A 207 1.77 -18.93 -2.59
CA ARG A 207 2.46 -20.06 -1.95
C ARG A 207 3.72 -19.56 -1.26
N ILE A 208 4.25 -20.35 -0.33
CA ILE A 208 5.44 -19.96 0.42
C ILE A 208 6.19 -21.20 0.92
N ASP A 209 7.52 -21.11 0.95
CA ASP A 209 8.36 -21.92 1.82
C ASP A 209 8.90 -21.00 2.92
N TYR A 210 8.38 -21.15 4.15
CA TYR A 210 8.73 -20.29 5.28
C TYR A 210 10.21 -20.37 5.69
N ASN A 211 10.95 -21.38 5.22
CA ASN A 211 12.38 -21.51 5.47
C ASN A 211 13.23 -20.91 4.35
N ASN A 212 12.62 -20.57 3.21
CA ASN A 212 13.32 -20.01 2.06
C ASN A 212 12.36 -19.21 1.16
N LEU A 213 12.31 -17.89 1.37
CA LEU A 213 11.50 -16.95 0.62
C LEU A 213 12.01 -16.71 -0.81
N ASP A 214 13.19 -17.22 -1.16
CA ASP A 214 13.79 -17.14 -2.48
C ASP A 214 13.08 -18.07 -3.47
N LYS A 215 12.40 -19.11 -2.95
CA LYS A 215 11.59 -20.01 -3.76
C LYS A 215 10.38 -19.30 -4.31
N ALA A 216 10.51 -18.89 -5.57
CA ALA A 216 9.51 -18.09 -6.27
C ALA A 216 8.19 -18.83 -6.59
N MET A 217 8.20 -20.17 -6.54
CA MET A 217 7.03 -21.01 -6.85
C MET A 217 6.36 -20.66 -8.19
N GLY A 218 7.17 -20.33 -9.21
CA GLY A 218 6.70 -19.93 -10.54
C GLY A 218 6.44 -18.43 -10.72
N SER A 219 6.73 -17.62 -9.69
CA SER A 219 6.58 -16.16 -9.70
C SER A 219 7.96 -15.46 -9.71
N THR A 220 8.01 -14.15 -9.41
CA THR A 220 9.25 -13.37 -9.41
C THR A 220 10.13 -13.75 -8.22
N ALA A 221 11.32 -14.29 -8.49
CA ALA A 221 12.26 -14.75 -7.46
C ALA A 221 12.68 -13.63 -6.50
N CYS A 222 13.08 -12.47 -7.04
CA CYS A 222 13.56 -11.33 -6.26
C CYS A 222 12.48 -10.55 -5.50
N TYR A 223 11.20 -10.91 -5.63
CA TYR A 223 10.08 -10.09 -5.14
C TYR A 223 10.24 -9.69 -3.67
N VAL A 224 10.58 -10.63 -2.80
CA VAL A 224 10.65 -10.38 -1.36
C VAL A 224 11.90 -9.57 -0.99
N SER A 225 13.03 -9.83 -1.66
CA SER A 225 14.24 -9.00 -1.52
C SER A 225 13.97 -7.56 -1.97
N ASP A 226 13.26 -7.38 -3.09
CA ASP A 226 12.86 -6.05 -3.58
C ASP A 226 11.98 -5.32 -2.57
N ILE A 227 11.00 -6.00 -1.95
CA ILE A 227 10.15 -5.43 -0.89
C ILE A 227 11.00 -4.96 0.30
N ALA A 228 11.93 -5.78 0.80
CA ALA A 228 12.82 -5.40 1.90
C ALA A 228 13.69 -4.17 1.55
N ASN A 229 14.16 -4.08 0.30
CA ASN A 229 14.90 -2.91 -0.18
C ASN A 229 14.02 -1.65 -0.26
N ARG A 230 12.78 -1.75 -0.75
CA ARG A 230 11.86 -0.61 -0.79
C ARG A 230 11.56 -0.07 0.59
N LEU A 231 11.38 -0.94 1.57
CA LEU A 231 11.13 -0.57 2.96
C LEU A 231 12.32 0.14 3.61
N THR A 232 13.51 0.01 3.03
CA THR A 232 14.74 0.69 3.45
C THR A 232 15.13 1.86 2.53
N GLY A 233 14.29 2.20 1.55
CA GLY A 233 14.40 3.40 0.72
C GLY A 233 14.99 3.21 -0.67
N TRP A 234 15.15 1.98 -1.15
CA TRP A 234 15.55 1.70 -2.53
C TRP A 234 14.48 2.16 -3.54
N THR A 235 14.93 2.82 -4.61
CA THR A 235 14.06 3.27 -5.72
C THR A 235 14.63 2.99 -7.11
N LEU A 236 15.79 3.55 -7.45
CA LEU A 236 16.34 3.51 -8.82
C LEU A 236 17.75 2.93 -8.90
N ALA A 237 18.45 2.75 -7.78
CA ALA A 237 19.74 2.07 -7.79
C ALA A 237 19.62 0.70 -8.46
N ASP A 238 20.68 0.28 -9.16
CA ASP A 238 20.65 -0.96 -9.92
C ASP A 238 20.26 -2.15 -9.04
N ASN A 239 19.33 -2.98 -9.53
CA ASN A 239 18.95 -4.21 -8.86
C ASN A 239 20.07 -5.24 -9.06
N SER A 240 20.66 -5.70 -7.95
CA SER A 240 21.73 -6.70 -7.93
C SER A 240 21.27 -8.02 -7.30
N CYS A 241 20.00 -8.37 -7.45
CA CYS A 241 19.45 -9.63 -6.96
C CYS A 241 20.02 -10.82 -7.74
N GLU A 242 20.56 -11.79 -6.99
CA GLU A 242 21.14 -13.03 -7.51
C GLU A 242 20.47 -14.23 -6.81
N ILE A 243 19.25 -14.58 -7.24
CA ILE A 243 18.44 -15.69 -6.71
C ILE A 243 18.18 -16.75 -7.79
#